data_AF-A0A821VP24-F1
#
_entry.id   AF-A0A821VP24-F1
#
_cell.length_a   1.000
_cell.length_b   1.000
_cell.length_c   1.000
_cell.angle_alpha   90.00
_cell.angle_beta   90.00
_cell.angle_gamma   90.00
#
_symmetry.space_group_name_H-M   'P 1'
#
loop_
_entity.id
_entity.type
_entity.pdbx_description
1 polymer ?
#
loop_
_entity_poly.entity_id
_entity_poly.type
_entity_poly.pdbx_seq_one_letter_code
_entity_poly.pdbx_strand_id
1 'polypeptide(L)'
;LPLSLDDLCDTLKVIFIGARPPVRIHLKKILTVRKKKIIQALHWLKKNNILYKDININFENIAQLPEDDVPECIMSTLEQKLDDEEIQSERVGYVPDPLSNPIEHTPTDAIPISNR
;
A
#
# COMPACT_ATOMS: atom_id res chain seq x y z
N LEU A 1 -26.18 -0.58 1.21
CA LEU A 1 -25.10 -1.58 1.45
C LEU A 1 -25.24 -2.72 0.45
N PRO A 2 -24.15 -3.22 -0.14
CA PRO A 2 -22.77 -2.72 -0.02
C PRO A 2 -22.57 -1.38 -0.78
N LEU A 3 -21.34 -0.86 -0.78
CA LEU A 3 -20.91 0.22 -1.69
C LEU A 3 -21.11 -0.22 -3.16
N SER A 4 -21.18 0.74 -4.08
CA SER A 4 -21.12 0.42 -5.50
C SER A 4 -19.73 -0.12 -5.87
N LEU A 5 -19.61 -0.71 -7.06
CA LEU A 5 -18.30 -1.15 -7.53
C LEU A 5 -17.36 0.06 -7.68
N ASP A 6 -17.83 1.15 -8.26
CA ASP A 6 -17.02 2.36 -8.48
C ASP A 6 -16.54 2.97 -7.15
N ASP A 7 -17.43 3.15 -6.17
CA ASP A 7 -17.05 3.67 -4.84
C ASP A 7 -16.01 2.78 -4.15
N LEU A 8 -16.12 1.45 -4.32
CA LEU A 8 -15.15 0.50 -3.79
C LEU A 8 -13.77 0.72 -4.41
N CYS A 9 -13.71 0.94 -5.72
CA CYS A 9 -12.47 1.17 -6.45
C CYS A 9 -11.80 2.49 -6.05
N ASP A 10 -12.60 3.53 -5.79
CA ASP A 10 -12.10 4.84 -5.35
C ASP A 10 -11.59 4.81 -3.90
N THR A 11 -12.22 3.99 -3.06
CA THR A 11 -11.89 3.92 -1.62
C THR A 11 -10.71 2.97 -1.34
N LEU A 12 -10.48 1.96 -2.18
CA LEU A 12 -9.50 0.91 -1.94
C LEU A 12 -8.28 1.05 -2.86
N LYS A 13 -7.12 1.38 -2.26
CA LYS A 13 -5.82 1.34 -2.96
C LYS A 13 -5.06 0.07 -2.63
N VAL A 14 -4.55 -0.62 -3.66
CA VAL A 14 -3.69 -1.80 -3.52
C VAL A 14 -2.29 -1.47 -4.01
N ILE A 15 -1.31 -1.65 -3.13
CA ILE A 15 0.11 -1.47 -3.43
C ILE A 15 0.81 -2.81 -3.23
N PHE A 16 1.52 -3.25 -4.25
CA PHE A 16 2.39 -4.42 -4.20
C PHE A 16 3.85 -3.98 -4.11
N ILE A 17 4.59 -4.56 -3.17
CA ILE A 17 6.02 -4.30 -2.99
C ILE A 17 6.79 -5.52 -3.46
N GLY A 18 7.69 -5.35 -4.43
CA GLY A 18 8.60 -6.39 -4.89
C GLY A 18 8.89 -6.35 -6.39
N ALA A 19 9.85 -7.17 -6.82
CA ALA A 19 10.41 -7.11 -8.17
C ALA A 19 9.45 -7.53 -9.30
N ARG A 20 8.48 -8.41 -9.03
CA ARG A 20 7.53 -8.91 -10.04
C ARG A 20 6.10 -8.70 -9.60
N PRO A 21 5.27 -7.98 -10.38
CA PRO A 21 3.89 -7.71 -9.98
C PRO A 21 3.09 -9.01 -9.92
N PRO A 22 2.10 -9.10 -9.01
CA PRO A 22 1.30 -10.30 -8.84
C PRO A 22 0.36 -10.47 -10.03
N VAL A 23 0.32 -11.67 -10.59
CA VAL A 23 -0.70 -12.06 -11.55
C VAL A 23 -2.04 -12.35 -10.86
N ARG A 24 -3.14 -12.28 -11.61
CA ARG A 24 -4.52 -12.41 -11.08
C ARG A 24 -4.73 -13.66 -10.21
N ILE A 25 -4.13 -14.80 -10.57
CA ILE A 25 -4.23 -16.04 -9.77
C ILE A 25 -3.64 -15.88 -8.35
N HIS A 26 -2.62 -15.04 -8.17
CA HIS A 26 -2.07 -14.71 -6.85
C HIS A 26 -3.03 -13.79 -6.09
N LEU A 27 -3.57 -12.78 -6.76
CA LEU A 27 -4.50 -11.81 -6.15
C LEU A 27 -5.83 -12.45 -5.76
N LYS A 28 -6.30 -13.47 -6.48
CA LYS A 28 -7.50 -14.23 -6.08
C LYS A 28 -7.39 -14.86 -4.68
N LYS A 29 -6.20 -15.11 -4.17
CA LYS A 29 -6.06 -15.67 -2.80
C LYS A 29 -6.42 -14.66 -1.71
N ILE A 30 -6.38 -13.36 -2.03
CA ILE A 30 -6.50 -12.28 -1.05
C ILE A 30 -7.65 -11.31 -1.34
N LEU A 31 -7.91 -11.02 -2.62
CA LEU A 31 -8.85 -9.98 -3.08
C LEU A 31 -10.07 -10.56 -3.79
N THR A 32 -10.37 -11.85 -3.58
CA THR A 32 -11.55 -12.49 -4.18
C THR A 32 -12.84 -12.02 -3.53
N VAL A 33 -13.76 -11.55 -4.37
CA VAL A 33 -15.14 -11.29 -3.99
C VAL A 33 -15.95 -12.59 -4.03
N ARG A 34 -16.67 -12.87 -2.94
CA ARG A 34 -17.53 -14.06 -2.79
C ARG A 34 -18.96 -13.60 -2.51
N LYS A 35 -19.82 -13.41 -3.54
CA LYS A 35 -21.14 -12.78 -3.34
C LYS A 35 -21.99 -13.54 -2.36
N LYS A 36 -21.96 -14.88 -2.39
CA LYS A 36 -22.68 -15.74 -1.43
C LYS A 36 -22.33 -15.39 0.02
N LYS A 37 -21.04 -15.16 0.31
CA LYS A 37 -20.58 -14.78 1.64
C LYS A 37 -21.00 -13.36 2.00
N ILE A 38 -20.96 -12.43 1.04
CA ILE A 38 -21.43 -11.05 1.23
C ILE A 38 -22.91 -11.04 1.61
N ILE A 39 -23.76 -11.72 0.83
CA ILE A 39 -25.21 -11.78 1.07
C ILE A 39 -25.51 -12.38 2.45
N GLN A 40 -24.87 -13.50 2.79
CA GLN A 40 -25.02 -14.13 4.11
C GLN A 40 -24.60 -13.19 5.24
N ALA A 41 -23.45 -12.51 5.09
CA ALA A 41 -22.95 -11.56 6.08
C ALA A 41 -23.89 -10.36 6.24
N LEU A 42 -24.43 -9.80 5.16
CA LEU A 42 -25.37 -8.68 5.22
C LEU A 42 -26.69 -9.07 5.89
N HIS A 43 -27.24 -10.25 5.57
CA HIS A 43 -28.43 -10.76 6.26
C HIS A 43 -28.15 -11.01 7.74
N TRP A 44 -27.00 -11.59 8.08
CA TRP A 44 -26.59 -11.75 9.46
C TRP A 44 -26.45 -10.40 10.17
N LEU A 45 -25.85 -9.39 9.52
CA LEU A 45 -25.67 -8.06 10.07
C LEU A 45 -27.01 -7.38 10.39
N LYS A 46 -27.98 -7.43 9.46
CA LYS A 46 -29.33 -6.92 9.68
C LYS A 46 -30.03 -7.60 10.86
N LYS A 47 -29.86 -8.92 10.99
CA LYS A 47 -30.51 -9.71 12.03
C LYS A 47 -29.94 -9.41 13.43
N ASN A 48 -28.63 -9.18 13.54
CA ASN A 48 -27.94 -9.15 14.82
C ASN A 48 -27.53 -7.75 15.29
N ASN A 49 -27.56 -6.74 14.42
CA ASN A 49 -27.21 -5.37 14.78
C ASN A 49 -28.40 -4.42 14.59
N ILE A 50 -28.89 -3.85 15.70
CA ILE A 50 -30.03 -2.92 15.72
C ILE A 50 -29.83 -1.71 14.81
N LEU A 51 -28.59 -1.25 14.64
CA LEU A 51 -28.27 -0.09 13.79
C LEU A 51 -28.44 -0.39 12.30
N TYR A 52 -28.50 -1.67 11.92
CA TYR A 52 -28.60 -2.14 10.53
C TYR A 52 -29.96 -2.78 10.22
N LYS A 53 -30.89 -2.81 11.18
CA LYS A 53 -32.18 -3.53 11.05
C LYS A 53 -33.00 -3.06 9.85
N ASP A 54 -33.05 -1.74 9.64
CA ASP A 54 -33.90 -1.11 8.63
C ASP A 54 -33.15 -0.76 7.33
N ILE A 55 -31.88 -1.16 7.20
CA ILE A 55 -31.08 -0.89 6.00
C ILE A 55 -31.49 -1.82 4.87
N ASN A 56 -31.77 -1.28 3.69
CA ASN A 56 -32.01 -2.08 2.49
C ASN A 56 -30.69 -2.57 1.87
N ILE A 57 -30.65 -3.89 1.61
CA ILE A 57 -29.54 -4.50 0.88
C ILE A 57 -29.73 -4.15 -0.59
N ASN A 58 -28.75 -3.47 -1.18
CA ASN A 58 -28.74 -3.16 -2.60
C ASN A 58 -28.17 -4.37 -3.36
N PHE A 59 -29.06 -5.15 -3.95
CA PHE A 59 -28.68 -6.33 -4.74
C PHE A 59 -28.12 -5.97 -6.12
N GLU A 60 -28.42 -4.78 -6.65
CA GLU A 60 -27.85 -4.31 -7.92
C GLU A 60 -26.34 -4.09 -7.77
N ASN A 61 -25.91 -3.46 -6.68
CA ASN A 61 -24.48 -3.32 -6.35
C ASN A 61 -23.81 -4.69 -6.20
N ILE A 62 -24.47 -5.65 -5.54
CA ILE A 62 -23.93 -7.02 -5.40
C ILE A 62 -23.84 -7.73 -6.76
N ALA A 63 -24.79 -7.47 -7.66
CA ALA A 63 -24.80 -8.07 -8.99
C ALA A 63 -23.60 -7.60 -9.83
N GLN A 64 -23.18 -6.34 -9.69
CA GLN A 64 -22.02 -5.76 -10.39
C GLN A 64 -20.66 -6.31 -9.92
N LEU A 65 -20.56 -6.78 -8.68
CA LEU A 65 -19.34 -7.41 -8.19
C LEU A 65 -19.01 -8.68 -9.02
N PRO A 66 -17.74 -9.13 -9.11
CA PRO A 66 -17.44 -10.45 -9.66
C PRO A 66 -17.84 -11.58 -8.69
N GLU A 67 -18.01 -12.79 -9.19
CA GLU A 67 -18.21 -14.00 -8.37
C GLU A 67 -16.92 -14.83 -8.37
N ASP A 68 -16.41 -15.15 -7.18
CA ASP A 68 -15.19 -15.91 -6.94
C ASP A 68 -13.98 -15.39 -7.75
N ASP A 69 -13.90 -14.07 -7.88
CA ASP A 69 -12.83 -13.39 -8.64
C ASP A 69 -12.44 -12.02 -8.06
N VAL A 70 -11.37 -11.44 -8.61
CA VAL A 70 -10.90 -10.09 -8.27
C VAL A 70 -11.59 -9.04 -9.15
N PRO A 71 -12.13 -7.94 -8.59
CA PRO A 71 -12.66 -6.81 -9.35
C PRO A 71 -11.65 -6.23 -10.32
N GLU A 72 -12.09 -5.96 -11.55
CA GLU A 72 -11.21 -5.48 -12.63
C GLU A 72 -10.61 -4.11 -12.32
N CYS A 73 -11.36 -3.24 -11.65
CA CYS A 73 -10.83 -1.94 -11.25
C CYS A 73 -9.64 -2.07 -10.29
N ILE A 74 -9.67 -3.05 -9.37
CA ILE A 74 -8.56 -3.29 -8.44
C ILE A 74 -7.33 -3.80 -9.19
N MET A 75 -7.54 -4.63 -10.21
CA MET A 75 -6.45 -5.05 -11.10
C MET A 75 -5.84 -3.85 -11.83
N SER A 76 -6.67 -2.91 -12.27
CA SER A 76 -6.27 -1.74 -13.04
C SER A 76 -5.59 -0.65 -12.21
N THR A 77 -5.96 -0.52 -10.93
CA THR A 77 -5.41 0.51 -10.02
C THR A 77 -4.27 0.02 -9.14
N LEU A 78 -3.88 -1.25 -9.27
CA LEU A 78 -2.78 -1.87 -8.53
C LEU A 78 -1.46 -1.18 -8.87
N GLU A 79 -0.81 -0.63 -7.85
CA GLU A 79 0.51 -0.01 -7.98
C GLU A 79 1.60 -0.97 -7.54
N GLN A 80 2.68 -1.06 -8.32
CA GLN A 80 3.88 -1.77 -7.92
C GLN A 80 4.94 -0.77 -7.45
N LYS A 81 5.46 -0.98 -6.24
CA LYS A 81 6.67 -0.32 -5.74
C LYS A 81 7.82 -1.33 -5.73
N LEU A 82 8.97 -0.93 -6.24
CA LEU A 82 10.22 -1.67 -6.03
C LEU A 82 10.72 -1.36 -4.62
N ASP A 83 11.23 -2.38 -3.95
CA ASP A 83 11.71 -2.29 -2.58
C ASP A 83 13.12 -1.66 -2.55
N ASP A 84 13.27 -0.37 -2.91
CA ASP A 84 14.63 0.16 -3.07
C ASP A 84 14.95 1.58 -2.58
N GLU A 85 14.00 2.43 -2.16
CA GLU A 85 14.38 3.81 -1.80
C GLU A 85 14.02 4.21 -0.35
N GLU A 86 12.84 3.83 0.15
CA GLU A 86 12.35 4.35 1.43
C GLU A 86 13.00 3.63 2.64
N ILE A 87 13.25 2.32 2.55
CA ILE A 87 13.87 1.53 3.62
C ILE A 87 15.39 1.76 3.72
N GLN A 88 16.05 2.12 2.62
CA GLN A 88 17.49 2.43 2.66
C GLN A 88 17.75 3.72 3.44
N SER A 89 16.92 4.74 3.28
CA SER A 89 17.06 6.01 3.99
C SER A 89 16.88 5.88 5.51
N GLU A 90 16.00 4.99 6.00
CA GLU A 90 15.88 4.66 7.42
C GLU A 90 17.07 3.86 7.98
N ARG A 91 17.85 3.22 7.09
CA ARG A 91 19.05 2.45 7.43
C ARG A 91 20.35 3.24 7.28
N VAL A 92 20.31 4.44 6.71
CA VAL A 92 21.43 5.38 6.78
C VAL A 92 21.50 5.87 8.22
N GLY A 93 22.33 5.21 9.02
CA GLY A 93 22.51 5.50 10.43
C GLY A 93 22.87 6.97 10.67
N TYR A 94 22.44 7.48 11.82
CA TYR A 94 22.70 8.83 12.34
C TYR A 94 24.18 9.12 12.66
N VAL A 95 25.10 8.27 12.18
CA VAL A 95 26.54 8.40 12.40
C VAL A 95 27.13 9.06 11.16
N PRO A 96 27.44 10.37 11.18
CA PRO A 96 28.23 10.97 10.11
C PRO A 96 29.55 10.22 9.97
N ASP A 97 29.92 9.86 8.74
CA ASP A 97 31.21 9.24 8.45
C ASP A 97 32.31 10.23 8.86
N PRO A 98 33.13 9.93 9.90
CA PRO A 98 34.14 10.86 10.40
C PRO A 98 35.25 11.16 9.37
N LEU A 99 35.29 10.43 8.25
CA LEU A 99 36.23 10.66 7.15
C LEU A 99 35.64 11.56 6.05
N SER A 100 34.35 11.85 6.09
CA SER A 100 33.64 12.67 5.11
C SER A 100 33.65 14.16 5.47
N ASN A 101 34.82 14.70 5.83
CA ASN A 101 35.06 16.14 5.84
C ASN A 101 36.19 16.47 4.85
N PRO A 102 35.89 17.05 3.67
CA PRO A 102 36.88 17.81 2.93
C PRO A 102 37.09 19.11 3.70
N ILE A 103 38.15 19.16 4.50
CA ILE A 103 38.58 20.37 5.20
C ILE A 103 39.05 21.38 4.14
N GLU A 104 38.18 22.29 3.72
CA GLU A 104 38.58 23.56 3.13
C GLU A 104 39.06 24.48 4.25
N HIS A 105 40.36 24.47 4.52
CA HIS A 105 41.02 25.57 5.21
C HIS A 105 42.12 26.14 4.32
N THR A 106 41.82 27.31 3.78
CA THR A 106 42.72 28.23 3.05
C THR A 106 44.02 28.52 3.80
N PRO A 107 45.12 28.83 3.07
CA PRO A 107 46.46 28.89 3.63
C PRO A 107 46.78 30.28 4.16
N THR A 108 46.94 30.43 5.48
CA THR A 108 47.61 31.62 6.03
C THR A 108 48.45 31.24 7.25
N ASP A 109 49.69 31.74 7.21
CA ASP A 109 50.71 31.79 8.26
C ASP A 109 51.64 30.58 8.42
N ALA A 110 52.69 30.64 7.60
CA ALA A 110 53.94 29.93 7.75
C ALA A 110 54.66 30.30 9.08
N ILE A 111 55.23 29.30 9.75
CA ILE A 111 56.31 29.48 10.74
C ILE A 111 57.44 28.52 10.36
N PRO A 112 58.66 28.99 10.04
CA PRO A 112 59.74 28.12 9.61
C PRO A 112 60.45 27.52 10.84
N ILE A 113 60.59 26.20 10.87
CA ILE A 113 61.44 25.52 11.86
C ILE A 113 62.85 25.40 11.26
N SER A 114 63.80 26.11 11.86
CA SER A 114 65.22 26.05 11.56
C SER A 114 65.78 24.69 11.95
N ASN A 115 66.39 23.98 11.01
CA ASN A 115 67.20 22.79 11.29
C ASN A 115 68.54 23.19 11.93
N ARG A 116 68.82 22.66 13.13
CA ARG A 116 70.17 22.21 13.49
C ARG A 116 70.13 21.14 14.57
#